data_AF-A0A2H3TUR3-F1
#
_entry.id   AF-A0A2H3TUR3-F1
#
_cell.length_a   1.000
_cell.length_b   1.000
_cell.length_c   1.000
_cell.angle_alpha   90.00
_cell.angle_beta   90.00
_cell.angle_gamma   90.00
#
_symmetry.space_group_name_H-M   'P 1'
#
loop_
_entity.id
_entity.type
_entity.pdbx_description
1 polymer ?
#
loop_
_entity_poly.entity_id
_entity_poly.type
_entity_poly.pdbx_seq_one_letter_code
_entity_poly.pdbx_strand_id
1 'polypeptide(L)'
;MRALQGVAIAMHFSSSVALVADTQPRGQSRNMSFACLGLSQLLGFTFGLVIGGVLVDTVGWRSGWYLYGGATLLLSAVGLWALPKSEPLGFRNTFGDLISRVDWIGALLASASMASLSYFLAVISTDVHRIKETGTIILLCFSLATLPLFVGWMHYRVRRSMPALIPNCFWSNSAFATICIAVALSFAVLNSLDLLTSLYFQEIQYLSAVEAAIRILPSTVVGLGLNLMTGLIVHKIPAVWLVFPEKNQSLAGAVFNTAAQFGNALGLAIVQVVSAGVTNRNINPKSPEARLEGYRASFWTLFALMLVCVLVAALGLRRAGKVGSKGD
;
A
#
# COMPACT_ATOMS: atom_id res chain seq x y z
N MET A 1 -17.31 -8.57 -2.35
CA MET A 1 -16.14 -8.87 -3.22
C MET A 1 -14.86 -8.13 -2.80
N ARG A 2 -14.87 -6.80 -2.60
CA ARG A 2 -13.67 -6.02 -2.19
C ARG A 2 -12.97 -6.54 -0.92
N ALA A 3 -13.73 -6.89 0.12
CA ALA A 3 -13.16 -7.44 1.37
C ALA A 3 -12.43 -8.77 1.13
N LEU A 4 -13.03 -9.67 0.33
CA LEU A 4 -12.43 -10.97 0.00
C LEU A 4 -11.16 -10.82 -0.85
N GLN A 5 -11.16 -9.88 -1.81
CA GLN A 5 -9.96 -9.53 -2.57
C GLN A 5 -8.83 -9.00 -1.67
N GLY A 6 -9.16 -8.15 -0.69
CA GLY A 6 -8.18 -7.63 0.27
C GLY A 6 -7.52 -8.75 1.09
N VAL A 7 -8.32 -9.69 1.59
CA VAL A 7 -7.81 -10.86 2.32
C VAL A 7 -6.94 -11.74 1.42
N ALA A 8 -7.39 -12.01 0.19
CA ALA A 8 -6.64 -12.81 -0.78
C ALA A 8 -5.28 -12.18 -1.14
N ILE A 9 -5.24 -10.87 -1.40
CA ILE A 9 -4.02 -10.13 -1.71
C ILE A 9 -3.05 -10.14 -0.51
N ALA A 10 -3.57 -9.96 0.71
CA ALA A 10 -2.75 -9.98 1.92
C ALA A 10 -2.11 -11.36 2.17
N MET A 11 -2.89 -12.44 2.00
CA MET A 11 -2.37 -13.80 2.09
C MET A 11 -1.33 -14.06 0.99
N HIS A 12 -1.65 -13.71 -0.25
CA HIS A 12 -0.76 -13.92 -1.40
C HIS A 12 0.58 -13.18 -1.22
N PHE A 13 0.56 -11.91 -0.82
CA PHE A 13 1.76 -11.10 -0.62
C PHE A 13 2.64 -11.65 0.52
N SER A 14 2.03 -11.98 1.67
CA SER A 14 2.75 -12.53 2.82
C SER A 14 3.38 -13.89 2.51
N SER A 15 2.64 -14.78 1.84
CA SER A 15 3.13 -16.08 1.42
C SER A 15 4.25 -15.98 0.39
N SER A 16 4.19 -15.04 -0.55
CA SER A 16 5.24 -14.83 -1.56
C SER A 16 6.56 -14.39 -0.93
N VAL A 17 6.51 -13.44 0.01
CA VAL A 17 7.68 -12.99 0.78
C VAL A 17 8.27 -14.12 1.62
N ALA A 18 7.42 -14.90 2.30
CA ALA A 18 7.85 -16.03 3.12
C ALA A 18 8.52 -17.12 2.28
N LEU A 19 7.94 -17.47 1.12
CA LEU A 19 8.49 -18.51 0.25
C LEU A 19 9.85 -18.13 -0.33
N VAL A 20 10.04 -16.86 -0.72
CA VAL A 20 11.36 -16.36 -1.16
C VAL A 20 12.37 -16.38 -0.01
N ALA A 21 11.95 -16.02 1.20
CA ALA A 21 12.83 -16.01 2.36
C ALA A 21 13.30 -17.41 2.78
N ASP A 22 12.45 -18.43 2.61
CA ASP A 22 12.72 -19.81 3.02
C ASP A 22 13.45 -20.62 1.94
N THR A 23 13.14 -20.41 0.66
CA THR A 23 13.73 -21.17 -0.46
C THR A 23 15.10 -20.66 -0.90
N GLN A 24 15.48 -19.42 -0.61
CA GLN A 24 16.71 -18.80 -1.10
C GLN A 24 17.73 -18.55 0.01
N PRO A 25 18.99 -18.99 -0.16
CA PRO A 25 20.05 -18.75 0.82
C PRO A 25 20.37 -17.25 0.94
N ARG A 26 20.84 -16.84 2.13
CA ARG A 26 21.24 -15.45 2.41
C ARG A 26 22.34 -15.02 1.44
N GLY A 27 22.12 -13.92 0.73
CA GLY A 27 23.09 -13.37 -0.22
C GLY A 27 22.44 -12.64 -1.38
N GLN A 28 23.17 -12.52 -2.49
CA GLN A 28 22.74 -11.82 -3.69
C GLN A 28 21.50 -12.46 -4.33
N SER A 29 21.41 -13.79 -4.33
CA SER A 29 20.26 -14.53 -4.91
C SER A 29 18.94 -14.13 -4.26
N ARG A 30 18.88 -14.12 -2.91
CA ARG A 30 17.68 -13.71 -2.19
C ARG A 30 17.29 -12.25 -2.45
N ASN A 31 18.28 -11.35 -2.50
CA ASN A 31 18.00 -9.94 -2.78
C ASN A 31 17.46 -9.74 -4.21
N MET A 32 17.97 -10.50 -5.18
CA MET A 32 17.46 -10.50 -6.56
C MET A 32 16.02 -11.02 -6.61
N SER A 33 15.69 -12.10 -5.89
CA SER A 33 14.31 -12.61 -5.81
C SER A 33 13.35 -11.58 -5.20
N PHE A 34 13.77 -10.84 -4.17
CA PHE A 34 12.97 -9.72 -3.63
C PHE A 34 12.82 -8.56 -4.62
N ALA A 35 13.87 -8.25 -5.40
CA ALA A 35 13.77 -7.27 -6.48
C ALA A 35 12.77 -7.72 -7.55
N CYS A 36 12.76 -9.01 -7.92
CA CYS A 36 11.78 -9.56 -8.86
C CYS A 36 10.34 -9.46 -8.35
N LEU A 37 10.09 -9.63 -7.03
CA LEU A 37 8.77 -9.40 -6.43
C LEU A 37 8.33 -7.93 -6.53
N GLY A 38 9.26 -6.97 -6.45
CA GLY A 38 8.96 -5.55 -6.67
C GLY A 38 8.75 -5.22 -8.15
N LEU A 39 9.55 -5.82 -9.03
CA LEU A 39 9.48 -5.65 -10.48
C LEU A 39 8.14 -6.15 -11.05
N SER A 40 7.63 -7.28 -10.55
CA SER A 40 6.34 -7.83 -10.99
C SER A 40 5.18 -6.88 -10.69
N GLN A 41 5.20 -6.16 -9.56
CA GLN A 41 4.20 -5.15 -9.21
C GLN A 41 4.16 -4.03 -10.26
N LEU A 42 5.33 -3.56 -10.71
CA LEU A 42 5.44 -2.44 -11.65
C LEU A 42 5.08 -2.84 -13.08
N LEU A 43 5.47 -4.05 -13.49
CA LEU A 43 5.04 -4.64 -14.75
C LEU A 43 3.52 -4.83 -14.75
N GLY A 44 2.96 -5.40 -13.68
CA GLY A 44 1.53 -5.60 -13.51
C GLY A 44 0.75 -4.28 -13.60
N PHE A 45 1.23 -3.22 -12.96
CA PHE A 45 0.65 -1.88 -13.08
C PHE A 45 0.70 -1.37 -14.52
N THR A 46 1.86 -1.49 -15.18
CA THR A 46 2.06 -1.03 -16.56
C THR A 46 1.16 -1.76 -17.57
N PHE A 47 1.16 -3.09 -17.55
CA PHE A 47 0.27 -3.89 -18.39
C PHE A 47 -1.20 -3.64 -18.06
N GLY A 48 -1.54 -3.52 -16.78
CA GLY A 48 -2.89 -3.24 -16.32
C GLY A 48 -3.41 -1.88 -16.77
N LEU A 49 -2.57 -0.84 -16.76
CA LEU A 49 -2.93 0.50 -17.21
C LEU A 49 -3.23 0.53 -18.72
N VAL A 50 -2.35 -0.08 -19.53
CA VAL A 50 -2.50 -0.10 -20.99
C VAL A 50 -3.69 -0.97 -21.42
N ILE A 51 -3.76 -2.21 -20.93
CA ILE A 51 -4.87 -3.12 -21.24
C ILE A 51 -6.18 -2.55 -20.70
N GLY A 52 -6.16 -1.97 -19.49
CA GLY A 52 -7.31 -1.32 -18.88
C GLY A 52 -7.83 -0.15 -19.71
N GLY A 53 -6.95 0.72 -20.21
CA GLY A 53 -7.31 1.81 -21.12
C GLY A 53 -7.97 1.31 -22.40
N VAL A 54 -7.38 0.30 -23.06
CA VAL A 54 -7.93 -0.30 -24.29
C VAL A 54 -9.31 -0.92 -24.03
N LEU A 55 -9.47 -1.65 -22.93
CA LEU A 55 -10.74 -2.30 -22.60
C LEU A 55 -11.83 -1.28 -22.26
N VAL A 56 -11.50 -0.19 -21.58
CA VAL A 56 -12.44 0.89 -21.28
C VAL A 56 -12.93 1.56 -22.56
N ASP A 57 -12.03 1.81 -23.52
CA ASP A 57 -12.37 2.50 -24.78
C ASP A 57 -13.13 1.59 -25.78
N THR A 58 -13.00 0.26 -25.69
CA THR A 58 -13.56 -0.68 -26.69
C THR A 58 -14.80 -1.44 -26.20
N VAL A 59 -14.62 -2.40 -25.30
CA VAL A 59 -15.63 -3.38 -24.84
C VAL A 59 -16.28 -2.95 -23.53
N GLY A 60 -15.75 -1.90 -22.90
CA GLY A 60 -16.18 -1.36 -21.63
C GLY A 60 -15.48 -2.01 -20.43
N TRP A 61 -15.51 -1.30 -19.30
CA TRP A 61 -14.78 -1.62 -18.07
C TRP A 61 -15.08 -2.99 -17.46
N ARG A 62 -16.23 -3.61 -17.76
CA ARG A 62 -16.64 -4.92 -17.20
C ARG A 62 -15.74 -6.05 -17.69
N SER A 63 -15.29 -5.98 -18.94
CA SER A 63 -14.38 -6.97 -19.55
C SER A 63 -13.07 -7.10 -18.79
N GLY A 64 -12.58 -5.99 -18.21
CA GLY A 64 -11.38 -5.96 -17.38
C GLY A 64 -11.47 -6.86 -16.15
N TRP A 65 -12.66 -6.98 -15.52
CA TRP A 65 -12.85 -7.87 -14.37
C TRP A 65 -12.78 -9.34 -14.74
N TYR A 66 -13.33 -9.72 -15.90
CA TYR A 66 -13.26 -11.10 -16.39
C TYR A 66 -11.83 -11.49 -16.77
N LEU A 67 -11.10 -10.58 -17.44
CA LEU A 67 -9.70 -10.78 -17.80
C LEU A 67 -8.81 -10.92 -16.56
N TYR A 68 -8.97 -10.01 -15.58
CA TYR A 68 -8.25 -10.08 -14.31
C TYR A 68 -8.53 -11.38 -13.55
N GLY A 69 -9.81 -11.78 -13.46
CA GLY A 69 -10.22 -13.03 -12.82
C GLY A 69 -9.65 -14.26 -13.53
N GLY A 70 -9.72 -14.31 -14.86
CA GLY A 70 -9.19 -15.40 -15.67
C GLY A 70 -7.67 -15.52 -15.57
N ALA A 71 -6.94 -14.41 -15.69
CA ALA A 71 -5.48 -14.40 -15.53
C ALA A 71 -5.06 -14.88 -14.13
N THR A 72 -5.75 -14.43 -13.08
CA THR A 72 -5.49 -14.86 -11.70
C THR A 72 -5.74 -16.36 -11.51
N LEU A 73 -6.81 -16.90 -12.12
CA LEU A 73 -7.14 -18.32 -12.04
C LEU A 73 -6.12 -19.19 -12.78
N LEU A 74 -5.68 -18.76 -13.96
CA LEU A 74 -4.61 -19.42 -14.73
C LEU A 74 -3.29 -19.43 -13.94
N LEU A 75 -2.87 -18.30 -13.39
CA LEU A 75 -1.66 -18.21 -12.56
C LEU A 75 -1.77 -19.06 -11.30
N SER A 76 -2.95 -19.14 -10.69
CA SER A 76 -3.19 -20.04 -9.56
C SER A 76 -3.05 -21.51 -9.96
N ALA A 77 -3.54 -21.91 -11.14
CA ALA A 77 -3.39 -23.28 -11.63
C ALA A 77 -1.91 -23.62 -11.93
N VAL A 78 -1.15 -22.68 -12.50
CA VAL A 78 0.30 -22.84 -12.69
C VAL A 78 1.02 -22.94 -11.34
N GLY A 79 0.60 -22.14 -10.34
CA GLY A 79 1.15 -22.19 -8.99
C GLY A 79 0.99 -23.56 -8.31
N LEU A 80 -0.12 -24.27 -8.55
CA LEU A 80 -0.32 -25.62 -8.03
C LEU A 80 0.69 -26.63 -8.58
N TRP A 81 1.23 -26.39 -9.78
CA TRP A 81 2.21 -27.27 -10.41
C TRP A 81 3.66 -26.85 -10.13
N ALA A 82 3.94 -25.55 -10.10
CA ALA A 82 5.30 -25.00 -10.03
C ALA A 82 5.82 -24.78 -8.60
N LEU A 83 4.95 -24.61 -7.60
CA LEU A 83 5.40 -24.35 -6.23
C LEU A 83 5.90 -25.63 -5.54
N PRO A 84 6.96 -25.52 -4.71
CA PRO A 84 7.47 -26.66 -3.95
C PRO A 84 6.37 -27.19 -3.03
N LYS A 85 6.15 -28.51 -3.05
CA LYS A 85 5.18 -29.17 -2.17
C LYS A 85 5.70 -29.10 -0.73
N SER A 86 5.06 -28.27 0.11
CA SER A 86 5.29 -28.30 1.55
C SER A 86 4.87 -29.64 2.12
N GLU A 87 5.53 -30.13 3.17
CA GLU A 87 5.03 -31.30 3.90
C GLU A 87 3.57 -31.07 4.29
N PRO A 88 2.68 -32.07 4.09
CA PRO A 88 1.28 -31.92 4.43
C PRO A 88 1.13 -31.82 5.95
N LEU A 89 1.18 -30.60 6.48
CA LEU A 89 0.71 -30.31 7.83
C LEU A 89 -0.77 -30.70 7.89
N GLY A 90 -1.09 -31.70 8.72
CA GLY A 90 -2.46 -32.18 8.87
C GLY A 90 -3.40 -31.00 9.13
N PHE A 91 -4.49 -30.91 8.36
CA PHE A 91 -5.44 -29.79 8.37
C PHE A 91 -5.87 -29.39 9.80
N ARG A 92 -6.03 -30.39 10.67
CA ARG A 92 -6.41 -30.22 12.08
C ARG A 92 -5.34 -29.53 12.93
N ASN A 93 -4.06 -29.78 12.68
CA ASN A 93 -2.95 -29.13 13.39
C ASN A 93 -2.79 -27.69 12.91
N THR A 94 -2.89 -27.45 11.60
CA THR A 94 -2.84 -26.10 11.01
C THR A 94 -3.98 -25.23 11.52
N PHE A 95 -5.21 -25.77 11.60
CA PHE A 95 -6.37 -25.03 12.10
C PHE A 95 -6.26 -24.73 13.60
N GLY A 96 -5.72 -25.67 14.39
CA GLY A 96 -5.44 -25.47 15.82
C GLY A 96 -4.36 -24.41 16.07
N ASP A 97 -3.27 -24.42 15.30
CA ASP A 97 -2.23 -23.40 15.36
C ASP A 97 -2.74 -22.02 14.89
N LEU A 98 -3.58 -21.96 13.84
CA LEU A 98 -4.16 -20.71 13.36
C LEU A 98 -5.07 -20.06 14.42
N ILE A 99 -5.90 -20.85 15.09
CA ILE A 99 -6.80 -20.35 16.14
C ILE A 99 -6.01 -19.89 17.37
N SER A 100 -4.97 -20.62 17.77
CA SER A 100 -4.21 -20.35 19.00
C SER A 100 -3.12 -19.30 18.86
N ARG A 101 -2.50 -19.15 17.67
CA ARG A 101 -1.37 -18.22 17.44
C ARG A 101 -1.80 -16.87 16.87
N VAL A 102 -2.97 -16.75 16.25
CA VAL A 102 -3.45 -15.49 15.65
C VAL A 102 -4.20 -14.63 16.66
N ASP A 103 -3.89 -13.34 16.70
CA ASP A 103 -4.66 -12.35 17.46
C ASP A 103 -5.93 -11.94 16.70
N TRP A 104 -6.97 -12.76 16.76
CA TRP A 104 -8.24 -12.50 16.05
C TRP A 104 -8.92 -11.20 16.51
N ILE A 105 -8.87 -10.89 17.80
CA ILE A 105 -9.46 -9.66 18.35
C ILE A 105 -8.67 -8.46 17.84
N GLY A 106 -7.34 -8.50 17.92
CA GLY A 106 -6.49 -7.46 17.36
C GLY A 106 -6.65 -7.28 15.86
N ALA A 107 -6.74 -8.37 15.09
CA ALA A 107 -6.94 -8.34 13.65
C ALA A 107 -8.30 -7.76 13.25
N LEU A 108 -9.38 -8.13 13.94
CA LEU A 108 -10.71 -7.56 13.72
C LEU A 108 -10.74 -6.07 14.06
N LEU A 109 -10.12 -5.67 15.16
CA LEU A 109 -10.09 -4.28 15.60
C LEU A 109 -9.23 -3.39 14.68
N ALA A 110 -8.09 -3.90 14.22
CA ALA A 110 -7.27 -3.25 13.20
C ALA A 110 -8.02 -3.12 11.86
N SER A 111 -8.66 -4.20 11.41
CA SER A 111 -9.43 -4.21 10.16
C SER A 111 -10.62 -3.25 10.22
N ALA A 112 -11.35 -3.24 11.34
CA ALA A 112 -12.50 -2.36 11.56
C ALA A 112 -12.08 -0.88 11.62
N SER A 113 -11.00 -0.56 12.32
CA SER A 113 -10.47 0.81 12.37
C SER A 113 -9.98 1.29 11.00
N MET A 114 -9.23 0.46 10.27
CA MET A 114 -8.73 0.80 8.94
C MET A 114 -9.86 0.92 7.91
N ALA A 115 -10.84 0.01 7.94
CA ALA A 115 -11.98 0.04 7.02
C ALA A 115 -12.89 1.25 7.27
N SER A 116 -13.22 1.54 8.53
CA SER A 116 -14.05 2.69 8.88
C SER A 116 -13.37 4.02 8.53
N LEU A 117 -12.07 4.16 8.84
CA LEU A 117 -11.29 5.35 8.52
C LEU A 117 -11.12 5.53 7.00
N SER A 118 -10.81 4.46 6.27
CA SER A 118 -10.72 4.52 4.81
C SER A 118 -12.06 4.85 4.16
N TYR A 119 -13.17 4.34 4.69
CA TYR A 119 -14.51 4.66 4.19
C TYR A 119 -14.89 6.12 4.49
N PHE A 120 -14.60 6.61 5.69
CA PHE A 120 -14.76 8.02 6.06
C PHE A 120 -14.00 8.94 5.10
N LEU A 121 -12.73 8.64 4.81
CA LEU A 121 -11.89 9.38 3.86
C LEU A 121 -12.49 9.34 2.45
N ALA A 122 -13.02 8.20 2.01
CA ALA A 122 -13.68 8.07 0.72
C ALA A 122 -14.98 8.90 0.64
N VAL A 123 -15.78 8.98 1.70
CA VAL A 123 -17.01 9.79 1.73
C VAL A 123 -16.67 11.28 1.62
N ILE A 124 -15.71 11.77 2.40
CA ILE A 124 -15.31 13.19 2.36
C ILE A 124 -14.63 13.55 1.04
N SER A 125 -13.94 12.60 0.41
CA SER A 125 -13.38 12.76 -0.93
C SER A 125 -14.44 13.01 -2.00
N THR A 126 -15.68 12.56 -1.81
CA THR A 126 -16.76 12.78 -2.79
C THR A 126 -17.45 14.12 -2.59
N ASP A 127 -17.72 14.50 -1.34
CA ASP A 127 -18.32 15.78 -1.00
C ASP A 127 -17.97 16.14 0.46
N VAL A 128 -17.35 17.30 0.62
CA VAL A 128 -16.89 17.82 1.92
C VAL A 128 -18.07 18.15 2.83
N HIS A 129 -19.24 18.49 2.28
CA HIS A 129 -20.43 18.80 3.07
C HIS A 129 -21.00 17.57 3.80
N ARG A 130 -20.70 16.36 3.30
CA ARG A 130 -21.12 15.10 3.94
C ARG A 130 -20.44 14.84 5.27
N ILE A 131 -19.44 15.63 5.65
CA ILE A 131 -18.85 15.60 7.00
C ILE A 131 -19.88 15.91 8.09
N LYS A 132 -20.95 16.67 7.76
CA LYS A 132 -22.04 17.01 8.67
C LYS A 132 -23.12 15.93 8.76
N GLU A 133 -23.11 14.94 7.87
CA GLU A 133 -24.06 13.84 7.93
C GLU A 133 -23.79 12.97 9.17
N THR A 134 -24.86 12.61 9.88
CA THR A 134 -24.81 11.77 11.07
C THR A 134 -24.05 10.46 10.83
N GLY A 135 -24.22 9.85 9.65
CA GLY A 135 -23.52 8.61 9.28
C GLY A 135 -22.00 8.76 9.24
N THR A 136 -21.48 9.85 8.64
CA THR A 136 -20.05 10.15 8.53
C THR A 136 -19.44 10.44 9.91
N ILE A 137 -20.17 11.14 10.78
CA ILE A 137 -19.75 11.42 12.16
C ILE A 137 -19.67 10.12 12.98
N ILE A 138 -20.64 9.22 12.84
CA ILE A 138 -20.60 7.90 13.51
C ILE A 138 -19.37 7.11 13.05
N LEU A 139 -19.09 7.07 11.75
CA LEU A 139 -17.90 6.42 11.19
C LEU A 139 -16.59 7.02 11.73
N LEU A 140 -16.52 8.34 11.82
CA LEU A 140 -15.37 9.04 12.40
C LEU A 140 -15.19 8.69 13.87
N CYS A 141 -16.23 8.83 14.69
CA CYS A 141 -16.19 8.47 16.11
C CYS A 141 -15.84 7.00 16.32
N PHE A 142 -16.38 6.10 15.49
CA PHE A 142 -16.08 4.68 15.54
C PHE A 142 -14.59 4.41 15.22
N SER A 143 -14.04 5.05 14.20
CA SER A 143 -12.61 4.95 13.88
C SER A 143 -11.73 5.51 15.02
N LEU A 144 -12.13 6.65 15.59
CA LEU A 144 -11.42 7.34 16.67
C LEU A 144 -11.49 6.58 18.00
N ALA A 145 -12.52 5.75 18.21
CA ALA A 145 -12.62 4.87 19.36
C ALA A 145 -11.86 3.54 19.15
N THR A 146 -11.99 2.93 17.97
CA THR A 146 -11.40 1.61 17.68
C THR A 146 -9.88 1.66 17.54
N LEU A 147 -9.30 2.77 17.09
CA LEU A 147 -7.84 2.90 16.90
C LEU A 147 -7.08 2.94 18.24
N PRO A 148 -7.45 3.76 19.25
CA PRO A 148 -6.87 3.70 20.59
C PRO A 148 -7.15 2.36 21.29
N LEU A 149 -8.34 1.77 21.10
CA LEU A 149 -8.66 0.43 21.61
C LEU A 149 -7.68 -0.61 21.04
N PHE A 150 -7.34 -0.54 19.75
CA PHE A 150 -6.36 -1.41 19.12
C PHE A 150 -4.96 -1.23 19.72
N VAL A 151 -4.52 0.02 19.86
CA VAL A 151 -3.21 0.33 20.47
C VAL A 151 -3.16 -0.17 21.92
N GLY A 152 -4.23 0.05 22.70
CA GLY A 152 -4.36 -0.43 24.07
C GLY A 152 -4.37 -1.96 24.17
N TRP A 153 -5.09 -2.64 23.26
CA TRP A 153 -5.12 -4.09 23.18
C TRP A 153 -3.75 -4.70 22.84
N MET A 154 -3.04 -4.11 21.86
CA MET A 154 -1.66 -4.50 21.54
C MET A 154 -0.73 -4.30 22.74
N HIS A 155 -0.85 -3.17 23.44
CA HIS A 155 -0.05 -2.91 24.63
C HIS A 155 -0.34 -3.91 25.76
N TYR A 156 -1.61 -4.27 25.97
CA TYR A 156 -2.02 -5.30 26.92
C TYR A 156 -1.46 -6.69 26.55
N ARG A 157 -1.58 -7.11 25.28
CA ARG A 157 -1.07 -8.41 24.79
C ARG A 157 0.44 -8.53 24.95
N VAL A 158 1.19 -7.48 24.60
CA VAL A 158 2.65 -7.44 24.75
C VAL A 158 3.07 -7.54 26.22
N ARG A 159 2.39 -6.85 27.14
CA ARG A 159 2.67 -6.97 28.60
C ARG A 159 2.42 -8.36 29.16
N ARG A 160 1.52 -9.14 28.55
CA ARG A 160 1.17 -10.50 28.96
C ARG A 160 1.99 -11.58 28.24
N SER A 161 3.01 -11.22 27.45
CA SER A 161 3.80 -12.15 26.62
C SER A 161 2.95 -13.01 25.68
N MET A 162 1.78 -12.49 25.28
CA MET A 162 0.87 -13.14 24.34
C MET A 162 1.27 -12.79 22.91
N PRO A 163 0.93 -13.62 21.89
CA PRO A 163 1.25 -13.35 20.50
C PRO A 163 0.58 -12.06 20.02
N ALA A 164 1.31 -10.94 20.00
CA ALA A 164 0.79 -9.66 19.52
C ALA A 164 0.92 -9.59 17.99
N LEU A 165 -0.09 -9.01 17.33
CA LEU A 165 -0.08 -8.85 15.87
C LEU A 165 1.13 -8.02 15.41
N ILE A 166 1.46 -6.94 16.12
CA ILE A 166 2.68 -6.15 15.90
C ILE A 166 3.35 -5.92 17.27
N PRO A 167 4.51 -6.55 17.55
CA PRO A 167 5.26 -6.30 18.77
C PRO A 167 5.64 -4.82 18.95
N ASN A 168 5.40 -4.25 20.14
CA ASN A 168 5.74 -2.85 20.44
C ASN A 168 7.24 -2.54 20.29
N CYS A 169 8.10 -3.56 20.34
CA CYS A 169 9.54 -3.42 20.13
C CYS A 169 9.88 -2.83 18.75
N PHE A 170 9.07 -3.11 17.72
CA PHE A 170 9.27 -2.52 16.40
C PHE A 170 9.04 -1.00 16.42
N TRP A 171 7.98 -0.55 17.09
CA TRP A 171 7.62 0.87 17.20
C TRP A 171 8.60 1.67 18.07
N SER A 172 9.27 1.01 19.02
CA SER A 172 10.34 1.64 19.80
C SER A 172 11.56 2.01 18.94
N ASN A 173 11.72 1.38 17.77
CA ASN A 173 12.76 1.77 16.82
C ASN A 173 12.26 2.93 15.95
N SER A 174 12.81 4.11 16.18
CA SER A 174 12.48 5.31 15.41
C SER A 174 12.68 5.12 13.89
N ALA A 175 13.63 4.29 13.47
CA ALA A 175 13.87 3.98 12.07
C ALA A 175 12.69 3.22 11.45
N PHE A 176 12.14 2.22 12.15
CA PHE A 176 11.01 1.44 11.67
C PHE A 176 9.75 2.30 11.50
N ALA A 177 9.42 3.11 12.52
CA ALA A 177 8.29 4.03 12.45
C ALA A 177 8.47 5.05 11.31
N THR A 178 9.68 5.57 11.12
CA THR A 178 10.02 6.49 10.02
C THR A 178 9.82 5.83 8.66
N ILE A 179 10.30 4.59 8.48
CA ILE A 179 10.12 3.84 7.23
C ILE A 179 8.64 3.63 6.95
N CYS A 180 7.83 3.24 7.95
CA CYS A 180 6.38 3.10 7.77
C CYS A 180 5.71 4.40 7.31
N ILE A 181 6.06 5.54 7.93
CA ILE A 181 5.51 6.85 7.55
C ILE A 181 5.96 7.23 6.13
N ALA A 182 7.25 7.01 5.80
CA ALA A 182 7.78 7.30 4.48
C ALA A 182 7.12 6.44 3.39
N VAL A 183 6.90 5.16 3.65
CA VAL A 183 6.17 4.25 2.75
C VAL A 183 4.73 4.72 2.55
N ALA A 184 4.03 5.07 3.63
CA ALA A 184 2.67 5.59 3.55
C ALA A 184 2.60 6.88 2.71
N LEU A 185 3.46 7.86 2.99
CA LEU A 185 3.50 9.13 2.25
C LEU A 185 3.92 8.93 0.78
N SER A 186 4.86 8.03 0.51
CA SER A 186 5.30 7.73 -0.86
C SER A 186 4.16 7.12 -1.69
N PHE A 187 3.44 6.14 -1.13
CA PHE A 187 2.29 5.54 -1.80
C PHE A 187 1.12 6.51 -1.93
N ALA A 188 0.92 7.39 -0.94
CA ALA A 188 -0.05 8.48 -1.00
C ALA A 188 0.21 9.38 -2.21
N VAL A 189 1.46 9.82 -2.38
CA VAL A 189 1.83 10.73 -3.48
C VAL A 189 1.79 10.02 -4.83
N LEU A 190 2.37 8.82 -4.94
CA LEU A 190 2.44 8.08 -6.21
C LEU A 190 1.04 7.79 -6.79
N ASN A 191 0.15 7.18 -6.00
CA ASN A 191 -1.19 6.83 -6.49
C ASN A 191 -2.04 8.07 -6.80
N SER A 192 -1.91 9.13 -6.00
CA SER A 192 -2.62 10.38 -6.26
C SER A 192 -2.10 11.10 -7.50
N LEU A 193 -0.79 11.11 -7.73
CA LEU A 193 -0.20 11.72 -8.91
C LEU A 193 -0.65 10.99 -10.18
N ASP A 194 -0.63 9.66 -10.19
CA ASP A 194 -1.09 8.86 -11.32
C ASP A 194 -2.57 9.11 -11.63
N LEU A 195 -3.41 9.11 -10.59
CA LEU A 195 -4.85 9.38 -10.75
C LEU A 195 -5.11 10.79 -11.30
N LEU A 196 -4.49 11.82 -10.71
CA LEU A 196 -4.68 13.20 -11.18
C LEU A 196 -4.15 13.42 -12.58
N THR A 197 -3.00 12.82 -12.92
CA THR A 197 -2.41 12.97 -14.25
C THR A 197 -3.28 12.31 -15.31
N SER A 198 -3.83 11.13 -15.02
CA SER A 198 -4.81 10.47 -15.88
C SER A 198 -6.07 11.32 -16.07
N LEU A 199 -6.62 11.87 -14.98
CA LEU A 199 -7.81 12.73 -15.06
C LEU A 199 -7.52 14.05 -15.78
N TYR A 200 -6.34 14.64 -15.60
CA TYR A 200 -5.90 15.84 -16.32
C TYR A 200 -5.87 15.60 -17.84
N PHE A 201 -5.31 14.48 -18.29
CA PHE A 201 -5.27 14.14 -19.71
C PHE A 201 -6.67 13.89 -20.29
N GLN A 202 -7.57 13.25 -19.54
CA GLN A 202 -8.90 12.92 -20.03
C GLN A 202 -9.89 14.09 -19.94
N GLU A 203 -9.91 14.83 -18.83
CA GLU A 203 -10.90 15.89 -18.59
C GLU A 203 -10.52 17.27 -19.15
N ILE A 204 -9.23 17.57 -19.25
CA ILE A 204 -8.75 18.89 -19.70
C ILE A 204 -8.17 18.83 -21.11
N GLN A 205 -7.35 17.81 -21.40
CA GLN A 205 -6.79 17.63 -22.74
C GLN A 205 -7.73 16.84 -23.67
N TYR A 206 -8.85 16.32 -23.16
CA TYR A 206 -9.85 15.56 -23.91
C TYR A 206 -9.29 14.35 -24.68
N LEU A 207 -8.23 13.74 -24.13
CA LEU A 207 -7.57 12.58 -24.71
C LEU A 207 -8.30 11.30 -24.32
N SER A 208 -8.14 10.26 -25.13
CA SER A 208 -8.67 8.93 -24.79
C SER A 208 -7.94 8.31 -23.59
N ALA A 209 -8.54 7.29 -22.98
CA ALA A 209 -7.93 6.60 -21.85
C ALA A 209 -6.62 5.90 -22.26
N VAL A 210 -6.55 5.38 -23.49
CA VAL A 210 -5.34 4.78 -24.05
C VAL A 210 -4.22 5.80 -24.21
N GLU A 211 -4.52 6.99 -24.75
CA GLU A 211 -3.50 8.03 -24.93
C GLU A 211 -2.97 8.55 -23.59
N ALA A 212 -3.85 8.73 -22.60
CA ALA A 212 -3.46 9.06 -21.23
C ALA A 212 -2.54 7.98 -20.64
N ALA A 213 -2.88 6.70 -20.82
CA ALA A 213 -2.08 5.58 -20.34
C ALA A 213 -0.68 5.54 -20.98
N ILE A 214 -0.59 5.73 -22.30
CA ILE A 214 0.70 5.75 -23.04
C ILE A 214 1.61 6.88 -22.54
N ARG A 215 1.05 8.04 -22.19
CA ARG A 215 1.83 9.17 -21.66
C ARG A 215 2.29 8.99 -20.21
N ILE A 216 1.66 8.08 -19.46
CA ILE A 216 2.08 7.71 -18.10
C ILE A 216 3.18 6.63 -18.14
N LEU A 217 3.28 5.83 -19.20
CA LEU A 217 4.31 4.77 -19.32
C LEU A 217 5.76 5.22 -19.04
N PRO A 218 6.24 6.41 -19.48
CA PRO A 218 7.60 6.83 -19.17
C PRO A 218 7.89 6.89 -17.66
N SER A 219 6.91 7.28 -16.83
CA SER A 219 7.10 7.33 -15.38
C SER A 219 7.24 5.93 -14.77
N THR A 220 6.50 4.95 -15.29
CA THR A 220 6.58 3.55 -14.82
C THR A 220 7.89 2.90 -15.25
N VAL A 221 8.40 3.22 -16.44
CA VAL A 221 9.72 2.76 -16.92
C VAL A 221 10.84 3.31 -16.04
N VAL A 222 10.78 4.58 -15.65
CA VAL A 222 11.74 5.16 -14.69
C VAL A 222 11.64 4.44 -13.34
N GLY A 223 10.42 4.17 -12.86
CA GLY A 223 10.22 3.38 -11.64
C GLY A 223 10.82 1.97 -11.74
N LEU A 224 10.74 1.33 -12.90
CA LEU A 224 11.30 0.00 -13.15
C LEU A 224 12.82 0.04 -13.06
N GLY A 225 13.42 1.05 -13.69
CA GLY A 225 14.86 1.30 -13.64
C GLY A 225 15.35 1.54 -12.20
N LEU A 226 14.65 2.38 -11.43
CA LEU A 226 14.98 2.64 -10.03
C LEU A 226 14.84 1.40 -9.15
N ASN A 227 13.81 0.57 -9.38
CA ASN A 227 13.63 -0.68 -8.64
C ASN A 227 14.78 -1.67 -8.91
N LEU A 228 15.15 -1.84 -10.18
CA LEU A 228 16.28 -2.68 -10.59
C LEU A 228 17.61 -2.16 -10.02
N MET A 229 17.85 -0.85 -10.11
CA MET A 229 19.02 -0.20 -9.50
C MET A 229 19.06 -0.43 -8.00
N THR A 230 17.90 -0.36 -7.31
CA THR A 230 17.82 -0.62 -5.87
C THR A 230 18.20 -2.08 -5.56
N GLY A 231 17.67 -3.05 -6.32
CA GLY A 231 18.06 -4.46 -6.20
C GLY A 231 19.55 -4.71 -6.43
N LEU A 232 20.15 -3.97 -7.37
CA LEU A 232 21.58 -4.01 -7.66
C LEU A 232 22.44 -3.21 -6.68
N ILE A 233 21.91 -2.25 -5.91
CA ILE A 233 22.71 -1.41 -5.00
C ILE A 233 22.57 -1.86 -3.55
N VAL A 234 21.45 -2.48 -3.18
CA VAL A 234 21.17 -2.92 -1.79
C VAL A 234 22.27 -3.82 -1.22
N HIS A 235 22.95 -4.62 -2.04
CA HIS A 235 24.06 -5.46 -1.57
C HIS A 235 25.31 -4.67 -1.15
N LYS A 236 25.44 -3.40 -1.59
CA LYS A 236 26.52 -2.49 -1.19
C LYS A 236 26.20 -1.69 0.08
N ILE A 237 24.93 -1.71 0.52
CA ILE A 237 24.49 -1.03 1.74
C ILE A 237 24.60 -2.04 2.88
N PRO A 238 25.26 -1.73 4.00
CA PRO A 238 25.40 -2.67 5.10
C PRO A 238 24.01 -3.10 5.62
N ALA A 239 23.79 -4.42 5.61
CA ALA A 239 22.56 -5.13 5.98
C ALA A 239 22.00 -4.82 7.38
N VAL A 240 22.78 -4.09 8.18
CA VAL A 240 22.51 -3.62 9.54
C VAL A 240 21.22 -2.78 9.63
N TRP A 241 20.76 -2.19 8.52
CA TRP A 241 19.56 -1.35 8.49
C TRP A 241 18.24 -2.07 8.15
N LEU A 242 18.28 -3.28 7.58
CA LEU A 242 17.13 -3.84 6.85
C LEU A 242 16.79 -5.30 7.18
N VAL A 243 17.67 -6.06 7.81
CA VAL A 243 17.41 -7.49 8.03
C VAL A 243 16.75 -7.70 9.39
N PHE A 244 15.42 -7.64 9.38
CA PHE A 244 14.66 -8.32 10.42
C PHE A 244 15.02 -9.81 10.42
N PRO A 245 15.05 -10.47 11.60
CA PRO A 245 15.16 -11.93 11.67
C PRO A 245 14.14 -12.56 10.71
N GLU A 246 14.48 -13.67 10.04
CA GLU A 246 13.62 -14.29 9.00
C GLU A 246 12.17 -14.49 9.46
N LYS A 247 12.00 -14.91 10.71
CA LYS A 247 10.69 -15.04 11.39
C LYS A 247 9.82 -13.76 11.42
N ASN A 248 10.43 -12.58 11.27
CA ASN A 248 9.78 -11.28 11.36
C ASN A 248 9.73 -10.52 10.01
N GLN A 249 10.33 -11.04 8.94
CA GLN A 249 10.36 -10.36 7.63
C GLN A 249 8.97 -10.27 7.00
N SER A 250 8.21 -11.38 7.01
CA SER A 250 6.84 -11.38 6.49
C SER A 250 5.93 -10.47 7.30
N LEU A 251 6.14 -10.38 8.63
CA LEU A 251 5.40 -9.46 9.48
C LEU A 251 5.74 -7.99 9.15
N ALA A 252 7.03 -7.65 9.04
CA ALA A 252 7.44 -6.30 8.66
C ALA A 252 6.91 -5.92 7.27
N GLY A 253 6.98 -6.84 6.30
CA GLY A 253 6.40 -6.66 4.97
C GLY A 253 4.88 -6.44 5.00
N ALA A 254 4.15 -7.16 5.84
CA ALA A 254 2.72 -6.96 6.03
C ALA A 254 2.39 -5.58 6.64
N VAL A 255 3.19 -5.11 7.61
CA VAL A 255 3.04 -3.77 8.18
C VAL A 255 3.35 -2.69 7.15
N PHE A 256 4.42 -2.83 6.36
CA PHE A 256 4.74 -1.88 5.29
C PHE A 256 3.67 -1.83 4.21
N ASN A 257 3.11 -2.97 3.80
CA ASN A 257 1.99 -3.02 2.87
C ASN A 257 0.73 -2.34 3.46
N THR A 258 0.47 -2.54 4.75
CA THR A 258 -0.66 -1.89 5.44
C THR A 258 -0.48 -0.37 5.47
N ALA A 259 0.74 0.10 5.79
CA ALA A 259 1.10 1.51 5.76
C ALA A 259 0.97 2.11 4.35
N ALA A 260 1.41 1.39 3.31
CA ALA A 260 1.25 1.78 1.91
C ALA A 260 -0.23 1.95 1.52
N GLN A 261 -1.09 0.99 1.88
CA GLN A 261 -2.51 1.04 1.55
C GLN A 261 -3.26 2.13 2.32
N PHE A 262 -2.90 2.34 3.59
CA PHE A 262 -3.43 3.46 4.36
C PHE A 262 -3.01 4.80 3.74
N GLY A 263 -1.73 4.94 3.38
CA GLY A 263 -1.18 6.09 2.69
C GLY A 263 -1.91 6.38 1.38
N ASN A 264 -2.14 5.37 0.54
CA ASN A 264 -2.91 5.49 -0.69
C ASN A 264 -4.32 6.09 -0.45
N ALA A 265 -5.09 5.51 0.47
CA ALA A 265 -6.44 6.01 0.78
C ALA A 265 -6.43 7.45 1.30
N LEU A 266 -5.48 7.78 2.19
CA LEU A 266 -5.30 9.13 2.73
C LEU A 266 -4.90 10.13 1.65
N GLY A 267 -3.91 9.79 0.82
CA GLY A 267 -3.40 10.64 -0.25
C GLY A 267 -4.47 10.98 -1.27
N LEU A 268 -5.25 9.99 -1.70
CA LEU A 268 -6.34 10.19 -2.64
C LEU A 268 -7.42 11.10 -2.03
N ALA A 269 -7.80 10.86 -0.78
CA ALA A 269 -8.80 11.68 -0.11
C ALA A 269 -8.35 13.14 0.04
N ILE A 270 -7.10 13.39 0.47
CA ILE A 270 -6.56 14.75 0.59
C ILE A 270 -6.59 15.46 -0.77
N VAL A 271 -6.09 14.81 -1.82
CA VAL A 271 -6.01 15.40 -3.15
C VAL A 271 -7.39 15.68 -3.74
N GLN A 272 -8.36 14.78 -3.54
CA GLN A 272 -9.71 14.97 -4.01
C GLN A 272 -10.44 16.07 -3.25
N VAL A 273 -10.25 16.16 -1.92
CA VAL A 273 -10.78 17.26 -1.10
C VAL A 273 -10.20 18.60 -1.53
N VAL A 274 -8.89 18.68 -1.77
CA VAL A 274 -8.24 19.90 -2.26
C VAL A 274 -8.75 20.26 -3.67
N SER A 275 -8.79 19.29 -4.58
CA SER A 275 -9.25 19.48 -5.95
C SER A 275 -10.71 19.97 -5.99
N ALA A 276 -11.61 19.27 -5.31
CA ALA A 276 -13.02 19.62 -5.24
C ALA A 276 -13.24 20.95 -4.49
N GLY A 277 -12.51 21.18 -3.40
CA GLY A 277 -12.61 22.40 -2.61
C GLY A 277 -12.20 23.65 -3.39
N VAL A 278 -11.15 23.57 -4.21
CA VAL A 278 -10.71 24.69 -5.06
C VAL A 278 -11.61 24.84 -6.28
N THR A 279 -12.01 23.73 -6.92
CA THR A 279 -12.92 23.75 -8.07
C THR A 279 -14.27 24.37 -7.72
N ASN A 280 -14.84 24.01 -6.56
CA ASN A 280 -16.15 24.49 -6.11
C ASN A 280 -16.16 25.94 -5.60
N ARG A 281 -15.00 26.57 -5.39
CA ARG A 281 -14.92 28.00 -5.07
C ARG A 281 -15.20 28.90 -6.28
N ASN A 282 -15.04 28.36 -7.49
CA ASN A 282 -15.29 29.09 -8.71
C ASN A 282 -16.79 29.25 -8.98
N ILE A 283 -17.17 30.40 -9.58
CA ILE A 283 -18.56 30.73 -9.92
C ILE A 283 -19.16 29.68 -10.87
N ASN A 284 -18.34 29.15 -11.80
CA ASN A 284 -18.68 28.07 -12.71
C ASN A 284 -17.81 26.83 -12.44
N PRO A 285 -18.17 25.98 -11.47
CA PRO A 285 -17.35 24.82 -11.07
C PRO A 285 -17.27 23.72 -12.15
N LYS A 286 -18.17 23.77 -13.16
CA LYS A 286 -18.13 22.86 -14.31
C LYS A 286 -17.21 23.34 -15.44
N SER A 287 -16.67 24.55 -15.36
CA SER A 287 -15.75 25.07 -16.38
C SER A 287 -14.42 24.31 -16.36
N PRO A 288 -13.77 24.12 -17.52
CA PRO A 288 -12.45 23.48 -17.58
C PRO A 288 -11.39 24.29 -16.81
N GLU A 289 -11.53 25.62 -16.75
CA GLU A 289 -10.65 26.51 -15.99
C GLU A 289 -10.71 26.24 -14.48
N ALA A 290 -11.91 26.07 -13.92
CA ALA A 290 -12.09 25.76 -12.50
C ALA A 290 -11.46 24.41 -12.11
N ARG A 291 -11.60 23.38 -12.98
CA ARG A 291 -10.97 22.07 -12.76
C ARG A 291 -9.45 22.14 -12.87
N LEU A 292 -8.93 22.91 -13.82
CA LEU A 292 -7.49 23.13 -13.97
C LEU A 292 -6.90 23.76 -12.71
N GLU A 293 -7.58 24.75 -12.13
CA GLU A 293 -7.16 25.36 -10.85
C GLU A 293 -7.17 24.34 -9.71
N GLY A 294 -8.21 23.51 -9.63
CA GLY A 294 -8.30 22.39 -8.69
C GLY A 294 -7.11 21.43 -8.80
N TYR A 295 -6.78 20.98 -10.02
CA TYR A 295 -5.63 20.10 -10.23
C TYR A 295 -4.29 20.79 -9.93
N ARG A 296 -4.12 22.07 -10.26
CA ARG A 296 -2.91 22.83 -9.90
C ARG A 296 -2.70 22.85 -8.39
N ALA A 297 -3.76 23.11 -7.61
CA ALA A 297 -3.68 23.08 -6.15
C ALA A 297 -3.33 21.68 -5.63
N SER A 298 -3.89 20.63 -6.24
CA SER A 298 -3.57 19.25 -5.87
C SER A 298 -2.12 18.87 -6.20
N PHE A 299 -1.56 19.32 -7.33
CA PHE A 299 -0.14 19.10 -7.65
C PHE A 299 0.79 19.79 -6.65
N TRP A 300 0.49 21.02 -6.22
CA TRP A 300 1.22 21.70 -5.15
C TRP A 300 1.11 20.96 -3.81
N THR A 301 -0.06 20.40 -3.51
CA THR A 301 -0.27 19.59 -2.31
C THR A 301 0.59 18.33 -2.34
N LEU A 302 0.65 17.64 -3.49
CA LEU A 302 1.49 16.46 -3.68
C LEU A 302 2.98 16.79 -3.56
N PHE A 303 3.41 17.93 -4.11
CA PHE A 303 4.77 18.42 -3.97
C PHE A 303 5.12 18.66 -2.49
N ALA A 304 4.25 19.33 -1.74
CA ALA A 304 4.44 19.55 -0.30
C ALA A 304 4.48 18.23 0.49
N LEU A 305 3.59 17.28 0.20
CA LEU A 305 3.60 15.95 0.83
C LEU A 305 4.90 15.19 0.56
N MET A 306 5.45 15.29 -0.65
CA MET A 306 6.73 14.67 -1.00
C MET A 306 7.90 15.33 -0.25
N LEU A 307 7.91 16.67 -0.12
CA LEU A 307 8.91 17.36 0.71
C LEU A 307 8.84 16.92 2.17
N VAL A 308 7.63 16.80 2.73
CA VAL A 308 7.44 16.27 4.09
C VAL A 308 7.96 14.84 4.19
N CYS A 309 7.72 13.98 3.19
CA CYS A 309 8.25 12.62 3.17
C CYS A 309 9.79 12.61 3.22
N VAL A 310 10.45 13.46 2.43
CA VAL A 310 11.91 13.60 2.42
C VAL A 310 12.43 14.10 3.77
N LEU A 311 11.76 15.08 4.38
CA LEU A 311 12.12 15.59 5.71
C LEU A 311 11.96 14.53 6.80
N VAL A 312 10.84 13.79 6.80
CA VAL A 312 10.60 12.70 7.75
C VAL A 312 11.65 11.62 7.59
N ALA A 313 11.93 11.18 6.36
CA ALA A 313 12.97 10.19 6.08
C ALA A 313 14.34 10.69 6.53
N ALA A 314 14.72 11.92 6.21
CA ALA A 314 16.00 12.50 6.61
C ALA A 314 16.15 12.61 8.13
N LEU A 315 15.15 13.10 8.84
CA LEU A 315 15.19 13.28 10.29
C LEU A 315 15.15 11.95 11.06
N GLY A 316 14.28 11.03 10.62
CA GLY A 316 14.10 9.76 11.28
C GLY A 316 15.23 8.78 11.02
N LEU A 317 15.79 8.75 9.81
CA LEU A 317 16.97 7.91 9.50
C LEU A 317 18.27 8.47 10.11
N ARG A 318 18.37 9.78 10.37
CA ARG A 318 19.51 10.35 11.12
C ARG A 318 19.61 9.82 12.55
N ARG A 319 18.47 9.59 13.21
CA ARG A 319 18.42 9.04 14.58
C ARG A 319 18.62 7.54 14.64
N ALA A 320 18.61 6.88 13.49
CA ALA A 320 18.72 5.44 13.40
C ALA A 320 20.12 4.91 13.83
N GLY A 321 21.10 5.79 14.08
CA GLY A 321 22.48 5.53 14.55
C GLY A 321 22.90 4.08 14.83
N LYS A 322 23.86 3.57 14.02
CA LYS A 322 24.65 2.32 14.17
C LYS A 322 24.09 1.28 15.17
N VAL A 323 22.96 0.66 14.84
CA VAL A 323 22.48 -0.54 15.57
C VAL A 323 23.26 -1.75 15.06
N GLY A 324 24.55 -1.81 15.39
CA GLY A 324 25.45 -2.89 14.95
C GLY A 324 26.86 -2.84 15.53
N SER A 325 27.10 -2.11 16.61
CA SER A 325 28.38 -2.12 17.32
C SER A 325 28.17 -2.41 18.80
N LYS A 326 27.81 -3.65 19.09
CA LYS A 326 27.93 -4.38 20.37
C LYS A 326 27.48 -5.81 19.99
N GLY A 327 28.36 -6.68 19.54
CA GLY A 327 29.53 -7.16 20.29
C GLY A 327 29.11 -8.51 20.86
N ASP A 328 29.55 -9.58 20.20
CA ASP A 328 29.73 -10.89 20.83
C ASP A 328 30.59 -10.75 22.10
#